data_AF-S0EV66-F1
#
_entry.id   AF-S0EV66-F1
#
_cell.length_a   1.000
_cell.length_b   1.000
_cell.length_c   1.000
_cell.angle_alpha   90.00
_cell.angle_beta   90.00
_cell.angle_gamma   90.00
#
_symmetry.space_group_name_H-M   'P 1'
#
loop_
_entity.id
_entity.type
_entity.pdbx_description
1 polymer ?
#
loop_
_entity_poly.entity_id
_entity_poly.type
_entity_poly.pdbx_seq_one_letter_code
_entity_poly.pdbx_strand_id
1 'polypeptide(L)'
;MDTTEQHIENTVRGVTISEAARRLGVSERTIYRYVKNGRLKTDNTSGKIRVLLQNIISDEEGLSKEVRQLSERFRQYDERFNRVIALLDGLRHEQGRLQHEIDRIYLLLKDALQSNERLQQALVDLLKAKEENKLDRANARNGDGHSFPALLGRILKRKGDSE
;
A
#
# COMPACT_ATOMS: atom_id res chain seq x y z
N MET A 1 -28.54 -62.31 37.04
CA MET A 1 -27.61 -61.66 37.98
C MET A 1 -27.41 -60.24 37.51
N ASP A 2 -27.81 -59.32 38.37
CA ASP A 2 -28.16 -57.94 38.07
C ASP A 2 -26.92 -57.05 38.08
N THR A 3 -26.45 -56.62 36.91
CA THR A 3 -25.33 -55.67 36.76
C THR A 3 -25.76 -54.22 36.94
N THR A 4 -27.07 -53.96 37.07
CA THR A 4 -27.65 -52.61 37.12
C THR A 4 -27.72 -52.08 38.55
N GLU A 5 -27.91 -52.95 39.53
CA GLU A 5 -28.01 -52.56 40.95
C GLU A 5 -26.66 -52.15 41.58
N GLN A 6 -25.54 -52.72 41.11
CA GLN A 6 -24.20 -52.33 41.61
C GLN A 6 -23.78 -50.90 41.22
N HIS A 7 -24.45 -50.29 40.24
CA HIS A 7 -24.14 -48.91 39.83
C HIS A 7 -24.77 -47.84 40.71
N ILE A 8 -25.80 -48.16 41.50
CA ILE A 8 -26.55 -47.18 42.31
C ILE A 8 -25.99 -47.10 43.75
N GLU A 9 -25.36 -48.17 44.25
CA GLU A 9 -24.77 -48.18 45.61
C GLU A 9 -23.47 -47.35 45.73
N ASN A 10 -22.79 -47.08 44.62
CA ASN A 10 -21.55 -46.26 44.60
C ASN A 10 -21.81 -44.74 44.59
N THR A 11 -23.06 -44.30 44.49
CA THR A 11 -23.40 -42.87 44.44
C THR A 11 -23.27 -42.18 45.81
N VAL A 12 -23.23 -42.94 46.91
CA VAL A 12 -23.10 -42.40 48.28
C VAL A 12 -21.66 -42.48 48.81
N ARG A 13 -20.77 -43.23 48.16
CA ARG A 13 -19.36 -43.37 48.54
C ARG A 13 -18.46 -42.90 47.40
N GLY A 14 -17.88 -41.70 47.52
CA GLY A 14 -16.99 -41.12 46.51
C GLY A 14 -15.91 -42.09 45.97
N VAL A 15 -15.41 -41.82 44.77
CA VAL A 15 -14.42 -42.67 44.08
C VAL A 15 -13.00 -42.38 44.55
N THR A 16 -12.06 -43.31 44.36
CA THR A 16 -10.64 -43.05 44.65
C THR A 16 -10.04 -42.10 43.62
N ILE A 17 -8.88 -41.51 43.92
CA ILE A 17 -8.16 -40.61 42.99
C ILE A 17 -7.80 -41.32 41.69
N SER A 18 -7.32 -42.56 41.75
CA SER A 18 -6.97 -43.36 40.56
C SER A 18 -8.21 -43.65 39.71
N GLU A 19 -9.34 -43.94 40.36
CA GLU A 19 -10.60 -44.17 39.66
C GLU A 19 -11.17 -42.88 39.04
N ALA A 20 -11.05 -41.75 39.74
CA ALA A 20 -11.40 -40.44 39.20
C ALA A 20 -10.52 -40.07 37.99
N ALA A 21 -9.21 -40.36 38.06
CA ALA A 21 -8.27 -40.13 36.97
C ALA A 21 -8.66 -40.92 35.71
N ARG A 22 -8.97 -42.22 35.87
CA ARG A 22 -9.45 -43.06 34.76
C ARG A 22 -10.76 -42.56 34.17
N ARG A 23 -11.75 -42.22 34.99
CA ARG A 23 -13.06 -41.75 34.52
C ARG A 23 -13.01 -40.41 33.82
N LEU A 24 -12.09 -39.53 34.24
CA LEU A 24 -11.92 -38.19 33.67
C LEU A 24 -10.88 -38.14 32.55
N GLY A 25 -10.20 -39.24 32.24
CA GLY A 25 -9.17 -39.29 31.20
C GLY A 25 -7.97 -38.40 31.49
N VAL A 26 -7.63 -38.15 32.76
CA VAL A 26 -6.51 -37.28 33.17
C VAL A 26 -5.57 -38.01 34.12
N SER A 27 -4.36 -37.48 34.32
CA SER A 27 -3.41 -38.03 35.30
C SER A 27 -3.89 -37.87 36.75
N GLU A 28 -3.47 -38.77 37.65
CA GLU A 28 -3.73 -38.63 39.09
C GLU A 28 -3.20 -37.30 39.64
N ARG A 29 -2.06 -36.82 39.14
CA ARG A 29 -1.50 -35.50 39.48
C ARG A 29 -2.46 -34.36 39.14
N THR A 30 -3.17 -34.46 38.02
CA THR A 30 -4.21 -33.50 37.61
C THR A 30 -5.40 -33.53 38.57
N ILE A 31 -5.81 -34.73 39.03
CA ILE A 31 -6.86 -34.89 40.04
C ILE A 31 -6.46 -34.24 41.37
N TYR A 32 -5.24 -34.49 41.86
CA TYR A 32 -4.72 -33.81 43.07
C TYR A 32 -4.73 -32.28 42.92
N ARG A 33 -4.37 -31.76 41.74
CA ARG A 33 -4.43 -30.32 41.44
C ARG A 33 -5.88 -29.80 41.47
N TYR A 34 -6.84 -30.54 40.92
CA TYR A 34 -8.25 -30.15 40.95
C TYR A 34 -8.84 -30.17 42.36
N VAL A 35 -8.47 -31.14 43.18
CA VAL A 35 -8.84 -31.16 44.61
C VAL A 35 -8.21 -29.97 45.34
N LYS A 36 -6.91 -29.71 45.15
CA LYS A 36 -6.20 -28.58 45.77
C LYS A 36 -6.80 -27.22 45.40
N ASN A 37 -7.26 -27.08 44.15
CA ASN A 37 -7.86 -25.86 43.64
C ASN A 37 -9.37 -25.76 43.91
N GLY A 38 -9.95 -26.69 44.68
CA GLY A 38 -11.38 -26.69 45.03
C GLY A 38 -12.34 -27.06 43.89
N ARG A 39 -11.81 -27.49 42.73
CA ARG A 39 -12.61 -27.91 41.56
C ARG A 39 -13.22 -29.30 41.71
N LEU A 40 -12.70 -30.11 42.61
CA LEU A 40 -13.26 -31.41 42.97
C LEU A 40 -13.47 -31.47 44.48
N LYS A 41 -14.70 -31.80 44.90
CA LYS A 41 -14.99 -32.02 46.31
C LYS A 41 -14.47 -33.38 46.76
N THR A 42 -13.92 -33.44 47.96
CA THR A 42 -13.46 -34.68 48.57
C THR A 42 -14.18 -34.97 49.86
N ASP A 43 -14.44 -36.25 50.11
CA ASP A 43 -14.90 -36.76 51.39
C ASP A 43 -13.79 -37.58 52.06
N ASN A 44 -13.66 -37.45 53.38
CA ASN A 44 -12.65 -38.12 54.20
C ASN A 44 -13.27 -39.07 55.24
N THR A 45 -14.40 -39.70 54.90
CA THR A 45 -15.19 -40.58 55.77
C THR A 45 -14.52 -41.90 56.20
N SER A 46 -13.23 -42.13 55.93
CA SER A 46 -12.56 -43.40 56.26
C SER A 46 -11.03 -43.36 56.30
N GLY A 47 -10.42 -42.17 56.48
CA GLY A 47 -8.96 -42.00 56.42
C GLY A 47 -8.35 -42.17 55.02
N LYS A 48 -9.19 -42.27 53.98
CA LYS A 48 -8.81 -42.28 52.56
C LYS A 48 -9.55 -41.16 51.84
N ILE A 49 -8.81 -40.38 51.06
CA ILE A 49 -9.38 -39.29 50.25
C ILE A 49 -10.24 -39.90 49.13
N ARG A 50 -11.54 -39.57 49.14
CA ARG A 50 -12.49 -39.95 48.09
C ARG A 50 -12.96 -38.71 47.33
N VAL A 51 -12.95 -38.77 46.02
CA VAL A 51 -13.38 -37.70 45.11
C VAL A 51 -14.87 -37.88 44.78
N LEU A 52 -15.65 -36.82 44.96
CA LEU A 52 -17.05 -36.77 44.55
C LEU A 52 -17.13 -36.24 43.11
N LEU A 53 -17.32 -37.16 42.15
CA LEU A 53 -17.46 -36.82 40.73
C LEU A 53 -18.78 -36.10 40.38
N GLN A 54 -19.69 -35.96 41.35
CA GLN A 54 -21.02 -35.35 41.16
C GLN A 54 -20.98 -33.83 40.93
N ASN A 55 -19.81 -33.19 41.04
CA ASN A 55 -19.64 -31.76 40.88
C ASN A 55 -18.37 -31.44 40.08
N ILE A 56 -18.23 -31.96 38.87
CA ILE A 56 -17.46 -31.19 37.89
C ILE A 56 -18.35 -29.97 37.63
N ILE A 57 -18.09 -28.88 38.34
CA ILE A 57 -18.77 -27.62 38.09
C ILE A 57 -18.47 -27.30 36.63
N SER A 58 -19.49 -27.41 35.80
CA SER A 58 -19.44 -27.10 34.39
C SER A 58 -19.17 -25.59 34.25
N ASP A 59 -17.89 -25.21 34.29
CA ASP A 59 -17.41 -23.89 33.82
C ASP A 59 -17.69 -23.67 32.31
N GLU A 60 -18.42 -24.57 31.65
CA GLU A 60 -18.84 -24.45 30.25
C GLU A 60 -19.63 -23.16 29.97
N GLU A 61 -20.42 -22.66 30.92
CA GLU A 61 -21.12 -21.39 30.74
C GLU A 61 -20.18 -20.18 30.76
N GLY A 62 -19.12 -20.22 31.59
CA GLY A 62 -18.11 -19.17 31.64
C GLY A 62 -17.24 -19.16 30.38
N LEU A 63 -16.77 -20.33 29.99
CA LEU A 63 -15.94 -20.52 28.80
C LEU A 63 -16.71 -20.15 27.52
N SER A 64 -18.00 -20.49 27.43
CA SER A 64 -18.88 -20.10 26.31
C SER A 64 -19.05 -18.58 26.18
N LYS A 65 -19.20 -17.86 27.30
CA LYS A 65 -19.28 -16.39 27.31
C LYS A 65 -17.97 -15.74 26.87
N GLU A 66 -16.83 -16.23 27.36
CA GLU A 66 -15.51 -15.73 26.96
C GLU A 66 -15.23 -15.97 25.48
N VAL A 67 -15.53 -17.16 24.97
CA VAL A 67 -15.41 -17.48 23.54
C VAL A 67 -16.29 -16.56 22.71
N ARG A 68 -17.54 -16.32 23.12
CA ARG A 68 -18.47 -15.41 22.42
C ARG A 68 -17.96 -13.98 22.40
N GLN A 69 -17.48 -13.45 23.53
CA GLN A 69 -16.90 -12.11 23.62
C GLN A 69 -15.64 -11.99 22.75
N LEU A 70 -14.81 -13.02 22.73
CA LEU A 70 -13.61 -13.06 21.90
C LEU A 70 -13.96 -13.06 20.40
N SER A 71 -14.96 -13.85 19.99
CA SER A 71 -15.46 -13.85 18.60
C SER A 71 -16.02 -12.49 18.18
N GLU A 72 -16.77 -11.80 19.06
CA GLU A 72 -17.27 -10.45 18.79
C GLU A 72 -16.12 -9.44 18.62
N ARG A 73 -15.07 -9.54 19.45
CA ARG A 73 -13.86 -8.71 19.29
C ARG A 73 -13.16 -8.98 17.96
N PHE A 74 -12.99 -10.24 17.57
CA PHE A 74 -12.40 -10.59 16.27
C PHE A 74 -13.21 -10.03 15.10
N ARG A 75 -14.54 -10.15 15.15
CA ARG A 75 -15.42 -9.55 14.13
C ARG A 75 -15.23 -8.04 14.02
N GLN A 76 -15.11 -7.34 15.14
CA GLN A 76 -14.83 -5.90 15.14
C GLN A 76 -13.44 -5.57 14.56
N TYR A 77 -12.44 -6.40 14.82
CA TYR A 77 -11.12 -6.26 14.19
C TYR A 77 -11.20 -6.46 12.68
N ASP A 78 -11.92 -7.47 12.21
CA ASP A 78 -12.12 -7.73 10.78
C ASP A 78 -12.82 -6.55 10.09
N GLU A 79 -13.86 -5.98 10.70
CA GLU A 79 -14.54 -4.79 10.18
C GLU A 79 -13.61 -3.57 10.11
N ARG A 80 -12.78 -3.35 11.15
CA ARG A 80 -11.77 -2.27 11.14
C ARG A 80 -10.71 -2.51 10.08
N PHE A 81 -10.25 -3.74 9.93
CA PHE A 81 -9.25 -4.13 8.95
C PHE A 81 -9.79 -3.92 7.53
N ASN A 82 -11.01 -4.37 7.25
CA ASN A 82 -11.67 -4.16 5.95
C ASN A 82 -11.84 -2.67 5.61
N ARG A 83 -12.14 -1.82 6.61
CA ARG A 83 -12.16 -0.36 6.40
C ARG A 83 -10.79 0.19 6.02
N VAL A 84 -9.72 -0.29 6.64
CA VAL A 84 -8.34 0.13 6.29
C VAL A 84 -7.99 -0.32 4.88
N ILE A 85 -8.33 -1.54 4.49
CA ILE A 85 -8.12 -2.04 3.13
C ILE A 85 -8.86 -1.16 2.11
N ALA A 86 -10.13 -0.85 2.35
CA ALA A 86 -10.90 0.03 1.46
C ALA A 86 -10.29 1.44 1.32
N LEU A 87 -9.75 2.00 2.41
CA LEU A 87 -9.05 3.29 2.37
C LEU A 87 -7.74 3.20 1.58
N LEU A 88 -6.96 2.12 1.76
CA LEU A 88 -5.73 1.89 1.00
C LEU A 88 -6.01 1.72 -0.49
N ASP A 89 -7.07 0.99 -0.84
CA ASP A 89 -7.51 0.88 -2.23
C ASP A 89 -7.89 2.24 -2.80
N GLY A 90 -8.67 3.04 -2.05
CA GLY A 90 -9.00 4.41 -2.44
C GLY A 90 -7.76 5.28 -2.69
N LEU A 91 -6.79 5.26 -1.78
CA LEU A 91 -5.52 5.97 -1.93
C LEU A 91 -4.72 5.51 -3.15
N ARG A 92 -4.69 4.20 -3.41
CA ARG A 92 -4.00 3.63 -4.57
C ARG A 92 -4.65 4.08 -5.89
N HIS A 93 -5.97 4.17 -5.94
CA HIS A 93 -6.69 4.69 -7.11
C HIS A 93 -6.38 6.17 -7.34
N GLU A 94 -6.42 7.00 -6.29
CA GLU A 94 -6.07 8.42 -6.39
C GLU A 94 -4.61 8.62 -6.84
N GLN A 95 -3.68 7.82 -6.32
CA GLN A 95 -2.29 7.85 -6.76
C GLN A 95 -2.16 7.52 -8.26
N GLY A 96 -2.91 6.53 -8.76
CA GLY A 96 -2.97 6.20 -10.18
C GLY A 96 -3.53 7.35 -11.03
N ARG A 97 -4.60 7.99 -10.57
CA ARG A 97 -5.21 9.15 -11.23
C ARG A 97 -4.23 10.31 -11.34
N LEU A 98 -3.54 10.64 -10.25
CA LEU A 98 -2.53 11.71 -10.22
C LEU A 98 -1.35 11.39 -11.14
N GLN A 99 -0.90 10.13 -11.19
CA GLN A 99 0.17 9.72 -12.10
C GLN A 99 -0.23 9.95 -13.57
N HIS A 100 -1.45 9.56 -13.94
CA HIS A 100 -1.97 9.82 -15.30
C HIS A 100 -2.06 11.31 -15.62
N GLU A 101 -2.42 12.15 -14.65
CA GLU A 101 -2.48 13.60 -14.83
C GLU A 101 -1.08 14.20 -15.02
N ILE A 102 -0.09 13.74 -14.25
CA ILE A 102 1.32 14.12 -14.43
C ILE A 102 1.81 13.75 -15.83
N ASP A 103 1.55 12.52 -16.27
CA ASP A 103 1.98 12.04 -17.60
C ASP A 103 1.34 12.89 -18.71
N ARG A 104 0.06 13.22 -18.57
CA ARG A 104 -0.66 14.10 -19.52
C ARG A 104 -0.04 15.49 -19.56
N ILE A 105 0.23 16.11 -18.41
CA ILE A 105 0.84 17.45 -18.34
C ILE A 105 2.24 17.43 -18.96
N TYR A 106 3.02 16.38 -18.70
CA TYR A 106 4.35 16.22 -19.27
C TYR A 106 4.32 16.17 -20.80
N LEU A 107 3.37 15.41 -21.39
CA LEU A 107 3.19 15.37 -22.85
C LEU A 107 2.83 16.74 -23.43
N LEU A 108 1.88 17.44 -22.80
CA LEU A 108 1.49 18.79 -23.24
C LEU A 108 2.66 19.78 -23.19
N LEU A 109 3.47 19.72 -22.13
CA LEU A 109 4.64 20.58 -21.99
C LEU A 109 5.68 20.26 -23.07
N LYS A 110 5.92 18.99 -23.35
CA LYS A 110 6.83 18.55 -24.42
C LYS A 110 6.38 19.07 -25.79
N ASP A 111 5.10 18.95 -26.12
CA ASP A 111 4.56 19.45 -27.38
C ASP A 111 4.68 20.98 -27.49
N ALA A 112 4.40 21.70 -26.40
CA ALA A 112 4.55 23.15 -26.35
C ALA A 112 6.01 23.59 -26.54
N LEU A 113 6.96 22.89 -25.93
CA LEU A 113 8.39 23.14 -26.11
C LEU A 113 8.82 22.93 -27.56
N GLN A 114 8.42 21.82 -28.18
CA GLN A 114 8.71 21.57 -29.60
C GLN A 114 8.09 22.62 -30.52
N SER A 115 6.88 23.08 -30.21
CA SER A 115 6.26 24.18 -30.95
C SER A 115 7.07 25.47 -30.82
N ASN A 116 7.56 25.80 -29.62
CA ASN A 116 8.40 26.97 -29.40
C ASN A 116 9.74 26.87 -30.16
N GLU A 117 10.38 25.71 -30.17
CA GLU A 117 11.60 25.47 -30.96
C GLU A 117 11.36 25.70 -32.46
N ARG A 118 10.24 25.21 -33.00
CA ARG A 118 9.86 25.45 -34.40
C ARG A 118 9.65 26.92 -34.69
N LEU A 119 8.98 27.66 -33.80
CA LEU A 119 8.77 29.10 -33.95
C LEU A 119 10.09 29.88 -33.90
N GLN A 120 11.00 29.51 -32.99
CA GLN A 120 12.33 30.11 -32.92
C GLN A 120 13.12 29.86 -34.20
N GLN A 121 13.09 28.64 -34.74
CA GLN A 121 13.75 28.32 -36.00
C GLN A 121 13.17 29.12 -37.17
N ALA A 122 11.84 29.21 -37.29
CA ALA A 122 11.18 30.00 -38.31
C ALA A 122 11.55 31.49 -38.24
N LEU A 123 11.69 32.04 -37.02
CA LEU A 123 12.13 33.42 -36.83
C LEU A 123 13.57 33.64 -37.31
N VAL A 124 14.47 32.70 -37.01
CA VAL A 124 15.86 32.74 -37.51
C VAL A 124 15.90 32.71 -39.03
N ASP A 125 15.12 31.84 -39.66
CA ASP A 125 15.08 31.71 -41.12
C ASP A 125 14.53 32.98 -41.79
N LEU A 126 13.49 33.60 -41.21
CA LEU A 126 12.97 34.89 -41.68
C LEU A 126 13.98 36.03 -41.55
N LEU A 127 14.76 36.06 -40.46
CA LEU A 127 15.81 37.06 -40.28
C LEU A 127 16.92 36.91 -41.33
N LYS A 128 17.38 35.69 -41.60
CA LYS A 128 18.35 35.40 -42.66
C LYS A 128 17.84 35.82 -44.04
N ALA A 129 16.62 35.42 -44.40
CA ALA A 129 16.01 35.80 -45.67
C ALA A 129 15.86 37.33 -45.81
N LYS A 130 15.58 38.05 -44.72
CA LYS A 130 15.51 39.52 -44.72
C LYS A 130 16.89 40.17 -44.93
N GLU A 131 17.97 39.57 -44.44
CA GLU A 131 19.33 40.06 -44.66
C GLU A 131 19.78 39.83 -46.11
N GLU A 132 19.52 38.66 -46.67
CA GLU A 132 19.79 38.35 -48.09
C GLU A 132 19.07 39.33 -49.03
N ASN A 133 17.77 39.55 -48.81
CA ASN A 133 16.99 40.52 -49.59
C ASN A 133 17.53 41.96 -49.50
N LYS A 134 18.13 42.36 -48.36
CA LYS A 134 18.77 43.69 -48.23
C LYS A 134 20.05 43.78 -49.06
N LEU A 135 20.86 42.71 -49.05
CA LEU A 135 22.09 42.62 -49.86
C LEU A 135 21.77 42.69 -51.35
N ASP A 136 20.78 41.93 -51.80
CA ASP A 136 20.35 41.93 -53.20
C ASP A 136 19.85 43.31 -53.65
N ARG A 137 19.06 43.99 -52.81
CA ARG A 137 18.60 45.36 -53.08
C ARG A 137 19.74 46.38 -53.08
N ALA A 138 20.77 46.21 -52.25
CA ALA A 138 21.95 47.07 -52.25
C ALA A 138 22.79 46.88 -53.52
N ASN A 139 22.96 45.63 -53.96
CA ASN A 139 23.67 45.30 -55.19
C ASN A 139 22.93 45.78 -56.44
N ALA A 140 21.61 45.60 -56.50
CA ALA A 140 20.79 46.10 -57.61
C ALA A 140 20.85 47.63 -57.76
N ARG A 141 20.91 48.38 -56.64
CA ARG A 141 21.08 49.84 -56.67
C ARG A 141 22.47 50.29 -57.14
N ASN A 142 23.50 49.45 -57.00
CA ASN A 142 24.85 49.74 -57.48
C ASN A 142 25.10 49.24 -58.93
N GLY A 143 24.18 48.43 -59.48
CA GLY A 143 24.30 47.84 -60.81
C GLY A 143 23.89 48.75 -61.97
N ASP A 144 22.98 49.70 -61.75
CA ASP A 144 22.50 50.65 -62.76
C ASP A 144 22.94 52.08 -62.42
N GLY A 145 24.04 52.52 -63.03
CA GLY A 145 24.43 53.94 -63.04
C GLY A 145 25.84 54.21 -62.53
N HIS A 146 26.82 54.03 -63.41
CA HIS A 146 28.18 54.58 -63.30
C HIS A 146 28.96 54.18 -62.03
N SER A 147 29.62 53.02 -62.11
CA SER A 147 30.82 52.68 -61.32
C SER A 147 31.71 53.91 -61.09
N PHE A 148 31.72 54.43 -59.86
CA PHE A 148 32.61 55.49 -59.38
C PHE A 148 34.10 55.22 -59.69
N PRO A 149 34.58 53.95 -59.71
CA PRO A 149 35.91 53.62 -60.24
C PRO A 149 36.16 54.03 -61.70
N ALA A 150 35.15 53.98 -62.57
CA ALA A 150 35.29 54.35 -63.98
C ALA A 150 35.39 55.87 -64.19
N LEU A 151 34.79 56.66 -63.29
CA LEU A 151 34.91 58.13 -63.27
C LEU A 151 36.29 58.58 -62.79
N LEU A 152 36.82 57.93 -61.74
CA LEU A 152 38.20 58.19 -61.26
C LEU A 152 39.25 57.82 -62.31
N GLY A 153 39.06 56.73 -63.06
CA GLY A 153 39.94 56.36 -64.17
C GLY A 153 39.98 57.38 -65.32
N ARG A 154 38.85 58.05 -65.63
CA ARG A 154 38.82 59.11 -66.66
C ARG A 154 39.41 60.43 -66.19
N ILE A 155 39.26 60.78 -64.92
CA ILE A 155 39.82 62.02 -64.35
C ILE A 155 41.34 61.93 -64.23
N LEU A 156 41.88 60.76 -63.86
CA LEU A 156 43.33 60.56 -63.77
C LEU A 156 44.01 60.48 -65.16
N LYS A 157 43.31 60.00 -66.19
CA LYS A 157 43.87 59.92 -67.55
C LYS A 157 43.97 61.27 -68.27
N ARG A 158 43.19 62.28 -67.89
CA ARG A 158 43.26 63.64 -68.48
C ARG A 158 44.39 64.51 -67.93
N LYS A 159 45.09 64.09 -66.88
CA LYS A 159 46.16 64.87 -66.25
C LYS A 159 47.57 64.51 -66.74
N GLY A 160 47.70 63.60 -67.70
CA GLY A 160 48.97 63.11 -68.25
C GLY A 160 49.35 63.63 -69.64
N ASP A 161 48.48 64.37 -70.32
CA ASP A 161 48.69 64.83 -71.71
C ASP A 161 48.90 66.36 -71.81
N SER A 162 49.50 66.97 -70.80
CA SER A 162 49.89 68.38 -70.82
C SER A 162 51.37 68.53 -70.46
N GLU A 163 52.21 68.06 -71.37
CA GLU A 163 53.60 68.49 -71.58
C GLU A 163 53.76 68.92 -73.05
#